data_AF-A0A150XFQ4-F1
#
_entry.id   AF-A0A150XFQ4-F1
#
_cell.length_a   1.000
_cell.length_b   1.000
_cell.length_c   1.000
_cell.angle_alpha   90.00
_cell.angle_beta   90.00
_cell.angle_gamma   90.00
#
_symmetry.space_group_name_H-M   'P 1'
#
loop_
_entity.id
_entity.type
_entity.pdbx_description
1 polymer ?
#
loop_
_entity_poly.entity_id
_entity_poly.type
_entity_poly.pdbx_seq_one_letter_code
_entity_poly.pdbx_strand_id
1 'polypeptide(L)'
;MTDYFNELTKQMNQLGRRHDLARVFNDLLTMGICSYHSTNIKSWLQEKDEVNERHYLETIKPYKKEELEEFSKALGLIQLNVYENPYSDILGEFFMQQITRGQNGQYFTPEPVCDMMARMN
;
A
#
# COMPACT_ATOMS: atom_id res chain seq x y z
N MET A 1 1.66 7.94 15.53
CA MET A 1 1.79 6.84 14.56
C MET A 1 0.69 5.85 14.88
N THR A 2 -0.27 5.70 13.98
CA THR A 2 -1.47 4.88 14.16
C THR A 2 -1.11 3.41 14.36
N ASP A 3 -1.94 2.64 15.08
CA ASP A 3 -1.70 1.20 15.27
C ASP A 3 -1.59 0.47 13.92
N TYR A 4 -2.41 0.85 12.93
CA TYR A 4 -2.35 0.32 11.57
C TYR A 4 -1.01 0.52 10.87
N PHE A 5 -0.36 1.68 11.06
CA PHE A 5 0.95 1.93 10.45
C PHE A 5 2.01 0.96 11.01
N ASN A 6 2.00 0.75 12.33
CA ASN A 6 2.95 -0.14 12.99
C ASN A 6 2.75 -1.59 12.54
N GLU A 7 1.50 -2.03 12.45
CA GLU A 7 1.16 -3.38 11.97
C GLU A 7 1.52 -3.59 10.50
N LEU A 8 1.19 -2.62 9.64
CA LEU A 8 1.57 -2.64 8.22
C LEU A 8 3.10 -2.73 8.10
N THR A 9 3.82 -1.87 8.82
CA THR A 9 5.29 -1.83 8.80
C THR A 9 5.90 -3.16 9.23
N LYS A 10 5.32 -3.82 10.23
CA LYS A 10 5.75 -5.14 10.68
C LYS A 10 5.57 -6.20 9.59
N GLN A 11 4.40 -6.26 8.95
CA GLN A 11 4.11 -7.21 7.87
C GLN A 11 5.03 -7.01 6.66
N MET A 12 5.17 -5.75 6.22
CA MET A 12 6.01 -5.40 5.07
C MET A 12 7.48 -5.73 5.32
N ASN A 13 8.01 -5.42 6.52
CA ASN A 13 9.38 -5.77 6.88
C ASN A 13 9.61 -7.29 6.93
N GLN A 14 8.61 -8.07 7.34
CA GLN A 14 8.71 -9.54 7.31
C GLN A 14 8.85 -10.07 5.89
N LEU A 15 8.05 -9.57 4.95
CA LEU A 15 8.14 -9.93 3.52
C LEU A 15 9.43 -9.43 2.88
N GLY A 16 9.86 -8.21 3.24
CA GLY A 16 11.07 -7.57 2.72
C GLY A 16 12.37 -8.31 3.05
N ARG A 17 12.38 -9.17 4.08
CA ARG A 17 13.54 -10.03 4.39
C ARG A 17 13.93 -10.96 3.25
N ARG A 18 12.97 -11.35 2.40
CA ARG A 18 13.20 -12.27 1.29
C ARG A 18 13.20 -11.59 -0.07
N HIS A 19 12.33 -10.60 -0.28
CA HIS A 19 12.00 -10.08 -1.61
C HIS A 19 12.49 -8.65 -1.90
N ASP A 20 13.30 -8.05 -1.02
CA ASP A 20 13.58 -6.60 -0.99
C ASP A 20 12.34 -5.76 -0.61
N LEU A 21 12.53 -4.77 0.25
CA LEU A 21 11.41 -4.02 0.83
C LEU A 21 10.73 -3.08 -0.17
N ALA A 22 11.52 -2.46 -1.06
CA ALA A 22 10.97 -1.55 -2.07
C ALA A 22 10.17 -2.33 -3.12
N ARG A 23 10.63 -3.53 -3.48
CA ARG A 23 9.87 -4.45 -4.33
C ARG A 23 8.56 -4.88 -3.66
N VAL A 24 8.61 -5.33 -2.41
CA VAL A 24 7.40 -5.75 -1.66
C VAL A 24 6.38 -4.61 -1.59
N PHE A 25 6.82 -3.38 -1.36
CA PHE A 25 5.94 -2.21 -1.39
C PHE A 25 5.29 -1.99 -2.75
N ASN A 26 6.07 -2.02 -3.83
CA ASN A 26 5.52 -1.88 -5.19
C ASN A 26 4.56 -3.01 -5.55
N ASP A 27 4.88 -4.25 -5.18
CA ASP A 27 4.05 -5.41 -5.47
C ASP A 27 2.73 -5.36 -4.67
N LEU A 28 2.74 -4.89 -3.41
CA LEU A 28 1.52 -4.60 -2.64
C LEU A 28 0.63 -3.58 -3.37
N LEU A 29 1.21 -2.47 -3.84
CA LEU A 29 0.48 -1.45 -4.58
C LEU A 29 -0.11 -2.02 -5.87
N THR A 30 0.67 -2.78 -6.64
CA THR A 30 0.21 -3.44 -7.86
C THR A 30 -0.93 -4.40 -7.58
N MET A 31 -0.81 -5.25 -6.56
CA MET A 31 -1.88 -6.16 -6.15
C MET A 31 -3.15 -5.40 -5.78
N GLY A 32 -3.03 -4.29 -5.04
CA GLY A 32 -4.15 -3.40 -4.71
C GLY A 32 -4.79 -2.76 -5.95
N ILE A 33 -3.99 -2.15 -6.83
CA ILE A 33 -4.46 -1.50 -8.07
C ILE A 33 -5.21 -2.50 -8.96
N CYS A 34 -4.66 -3.71 -9.13
CA CYS A 34 -5.31 -4.77 -9.89
C CYS A 34 -6.63 -5.21 -9.22
N SER A 35 -6.62 -5.41 -7.91
CA SER A 35 -7.81 -5.85 -7.17
C SER A 35 -8.94 -4.82 -7.24
N TYR A 36 -8.61 -3.54 -7.06
CA TYR A 36 -9.56 -2.42 -7.07
C TYR A 36 -9.75 -1.80 -8.46
N HIS A 37 -9.34 -2.50 -9.52
CA HIS A 37 -9.45 -1.98 -10.88
C HIS A 37 -10.91 -1.65 -11.23
N SER A 38 -11.13 -0.56 -11.97
CA SER A 38 -12.49 -0.06 -12.20
C SER A 38 -13.39 -1.06 -12.93
N THR A 39 -12.84 -1.91 -13.78
CA THR A 39 -13.56 -3.01 -14.42
C THR A 39 -14.12 -3.96 -13.37
N ASN A 40 -13.30 -4.41 -12.41
CA ASN A 40 -13.71 -5.34 -11.35
C ASN A 40 -14.84 -4.75 -10.48
N ILE A 41 -14.73 -3.46 -10.15
CA ILE A 41 -15.72 -2.76 -9.33
C ILE A 41 -17.05 -2.59 -10.08
N LYS A 42 -17.00 -2.15 -11.36
CA LYS A 42 -18.21 -1.87 -12.15
C LYS A 42 -18.91 -3.14 -12.61
N SER A 43 -18.15 -4.15 -13.00
CA SER A 43 -18.69 -5.43 -13.51
C SER A 43 -19.00 -6.44 -12.41
N TRP A 44 -18.61 -6.15 -11.16
CA TRP A 44 -18.68 -7.11 -10.06
C TRP A 44 -17.93 -8.42 -10.40
N LEU A 45 -16.75 -8.28 -11.03
CA LEU A 45 -15.90 -9.37 -11.52
C LEU A 45 -16.51 -10.25 -12.63
N GLN A 46 -17.66 -9.86 -13.21
CA GLN A 46 -18.27 -10.61 -14.33
C GLN A 46 -17.48 -10.41 -15.63
N GLU A 47 -16.95 -9.21 -15.83
CA GLU A 47 -16.06 -8.90 -16.94
C GLU A 47 -14.62 -8.90 -16.46
N LYS A 48 -13.75 -9.53 -17.25
CA LYS A 48 -12.32 -9.63 -16.97
C LYS A 48 -11.53 -8.71 -17.88
N ASP A 49 -10.63 -7.95 -17.29
CA ASP A 49 -9.55 -7.28 -18.01
C ASP A 49 -8.34 -8.22 -18.04
N GLU A 50 -8.11 -8.89 -19.18
CA GLU A 50 -7.03 -9.87 -19.33
C GLU A 50 -5.63 -9.27 -19.10
N VAL A 51 -5.44 -7.98 -19.43
CA VAL A 51 -4.16 -7.31 -19.21
C VAL A 51 -3.94 -7.11 -17.72
N ASN A 52 -4.98 -6.66 -17.01
CA ASN A 52 -4.95 -6.50 -15.56
C ASN A 52 -4.75 -7.83 -14.83
N GLU A 53 -5.52 -8.87 -15.19
CA GLU A 53 -5.44 -10.17 -14.54
C GLU A 53 -4.07 -10.82 -14.79
N ARG A 54 -3.52 -10.73 -16.00
CA ARG A 54 -2.16 -11.20 -16.28
C ARG A 54 -1.12 -10.43 -15.45
N HIS A 55 -1.26 -9.12 -15.30
CA HIS A 55 -0.34 -8.31 -14.50
C HIS A 55 -0.35 -8.72 -13.03
N TYR A 56 -1.55 -8.94 -12.46
CA TYR A 56 -1.71 -9.47 -11.11
C TYR A 56 -1.04 -10.84 -10.97
N LEU A 57 -1.32 -11.78 -11.88
CA LEU A 57 -0.79 -13.14 -11.82
C LEU A 57 0.74 -13.19 -11.92
N GLU A 58 1.36 -12.38 -12.78
CA GLU A 58 2.82 -12.29 -12.84
C GLU A 58 3.42 -11.62 -11.59
N THR A 59 2.71 -10.67 -10.98
CA THR A 59 3.14 -10.02 -9.74
C THR A 59 3.15 -10.99 -8.57
N ILE A 60 2.12 -11.84 -8.41
CA ILE A 60 2.03 -12.78 -7.28
C ILE A 60 2.94 -14.01 -7.42
N LYS A 61 3.35 -14.36 -8.64
CA LYS A 61 4.09 -15.58 -9.01
C LYS A 61 5.36 -15.87 -8.19
N PRO A 62 6.17 -14.88 -7.75
CA PRO A 62 7.37 -15.14 -6.96
C PRO A 62 7.09 -15.50 -5.48
N TYR A 63 5.86 -15.27 -5.01
CA TYR A 63 5.48 -15.36 -3.61
C TYR A 63 4.87 -16.71 -3.26
N LYS A 64 5.16 -17.20 -2.06
CA LYS A 64 4.49 -18.37 -1.50
C LYS A 64 3.08 -18.01 -1.03
N LYS A 65 2.24 -19.03 -0.86
CA LYS A 65 0.87 -18.85 -0.35
C LYS A 65 0.84 -18.09 0.98
N GLU A 66 1.74 -18.43 1.91
CA GLU A 66 1.80 -17.78 3.22
C GLU A 66 2.20 -16.30 3.10
N GLU A 67 3.02 -15.95 2.11
CA GLU A 67 3.40 -14.57 1.83
C GLU A 67 2.22 -13.78 1.24
N LEU A 68 1.45 -14.40 0.33
CA LEU A 68 0.24 -13.82 -0.23
C LEU A 68 -0.85 -13.58 0.82
N GLU A 69 -0.93 -14.43 1.84
CA GLU A 69 -1.80 -14.21 3.01
C GLU A 69 -1.38 -12.95 3.79
N GLU A 70 -0.06 -12.69 3.94
CA GLU A 70 0.42 -11.45 4.56
C GLU A 70 0.13 -10.21 3.69
N PHE A 71 0.25 -10.28 2.37
CA PHE A 71 -0.20 -9.19 1.48
C PHE A 71 -1.69 -8.91 1.63
N SER A 72 -2.51 -9.95 1.75
CA SER A 72 -3.96 -9.81 1.93
C SER A 72 -4.28 -9.11 3.25
N LYS A 73 -3.56 -9.44 4.34
CA LYS A 73 -3.68 -8.74 5.62
C LYS A 73 -3.23 -7.29 5.51
N ALA A 74 -2.14 -7.01 4.81
CA ALA A 74 -1.64 -5.66 4.61
C ALA A 74 -2.65 -4.77 3.87
N LEU A 75 -3.28 -5.29 2.80
CA LEU A 75 -4.39 -4.60 2.11
C LEU A 75 -5.58 -4.36 3.05
N GLY A 76 -5.90 -5.32 3.92
CA GLY A 76 -6.93 -5.17 4.94
C GLY A 76 -6.63 -4.04 5.94
N LEU A 77 -5.39 -3.95 6.43
CA LEU A 77 -4.95 -2.86 7.31
C LEU A 77 -5.06 -1.49 6.65
N ILE A 78 -4.71 -1.40 5.36
CA ILE A 78 -4.88 -0.16 4.59
C ILE A 78 -6.36 0.22 4.50
N GLN A 79 -7.23 -0.75 4.19
CA GLN A 79 -8.67 -0.49 4.11
C GLN A 79 -9.27 -0.04 5.45
N LEU A 80 -8.86 -0.66 6.56
CA LEU A 80 -9.27 -0.27 7.91
C LEU A 80 -8.77 1.13 8.26
N ASN A 81 -7.51 1.45 7.94
CA ASN A 81 -6.97 2.79 8.16
C ASN A 81 -7.74 3.85 7.35
N VAL A 82 -8.05 3.59 6.08
CA VAL A 82 -8.87 4.51 5.26
C VAL A 82 -10.26 4.71 5.86
N TYR A 83 -10.86 3.67 6.43
CA TYR A 83 -12.18 3.75 7.05
C TYR A 83 -12.18 4.56 8.35
N GLU A 84 -11.19 4.33 9.23
CA GLU A 84 -11.14 4.96 10.56
C GLU A 84 -10.41 6.30 10.57
N ASN A 85 -9.42 6.49 9.69
CA ASN A 85 -8.54 7.64 9.61
C ASN A 85 -8.42 8.12 8.15
N PRO A 86 -9.49 8.62 7.52
CA PRO A 86 -9.57 8.86 6.07
C PRO A 86 -8.58 9.90 5.52
N TYR A 87 -7.99 10.73 6.39
CA TYR A 87 -6.98 11.74 6.02
C TYR A 87 -5.54 11.28 6.31
N SER A 88 -5.36 10.08 6.86
CA SER A 88 -4.04 9.51 7.15
C SER A 88 -3.45 8.83 5.90
N ASP A 89 -2.21 9.21 5.56
CA ASP A 89 -1.44 8.58 4.47
C ASP A 89 -0.35 7.65 5.03
N ILE A 90 -0.75 6.46 5.46
CA ILE A 90 0.21 5.46 5.96
C ILE A 90 1.12 4.88 4.87
N LEU A 91 0.72 4.96 3.59
CA LEU A 91 1.51 4.47 2.46
C LEU A 91 2.64 5.45 2.16
N GLY A 92 2.35 6.75 2.10
CA GLY A 92 3.35 7.81 2.00
C GLY A 92 4.28 7.81 3.21
N GLU A 93 3.74 7.68 4.42
CA GLU A 93 4.56 7.57 5.64
C GLU A 93 5.52 6.37 5.56
N PHE A 94 5.04 5.20 5.10
CA PHE A 94 5.87 4.00 4.97
C PHE A 94 6.95 4.20 3.92
N PHE A 95 6.58 4.74 2.76
CA PHE A 95 7.52 5.01 1.67
C PHE A 95 8.63 5.97 2.12
N MET A 96 8.28 7.05 2.83
CA MET A 96 9.25 8.01 3.35
C MET A 96 10.18 7.39 4.40
N GLN A 97 9.61 6.67 5.38
CA GLN A 97 10.39 6.18 6.52
C GLN A 97 11.21 4.93 6.21
N GLN A 98 10.67 4.02 5.39
CA GLN A 98 11.26 2.69 5.20
C GLN A 98 12.04 2.59 3.89
N ILE A 99 11.62 3.29 2.83
CA ILE A 99 12.20 3.19 1.49
C ILE A 99 13.14 4.34 1.20
N THR A 100 12.64 5.58 1.19
CA THR A 100 13.45 6.72 0.73
C THR A 100 14.38 7.24 1.82
N ARG A 101 13.94 7.21 3.08
CA ARG A 101 14.71 7.71 4.24
C ARG A 101 15.21 9.14 4.05
N GLY A 102 14.45 9.98 3.33
CA GLY A 102 14.82 11.36 3.02
C GLY A 102 15.88 11.53 1.92
N GLN A 103 16.27 10.45 1.23
CA GLN A 103 17.13 10.55 0.06
C GLN A 103 16.49 11.43 -1.01
N ASN A 104 17.34 12.16 -1.74
CA ASN A 104 16.93 13.13 -2.76
C ASN A 104 16.01 14.25 -2.26
N GLY A 105 16.00 14.53 -0.95
CA GLY A 105 15.15 15.56 -0.36
C GLY A 105 13.66 15.20 -0.34
N GLN A 106 13.32 13.90 -0.48
CA GLN A 106 11.94 13.46 -0.51
C GLN A 106 11.37 13.36 0.91
N TYR A 107 10.75 14.45 1.34
CA TYR A 107 10.03 14.56 2.61
C TYR A 107 8.58 14.98 2.35
N PHE A 108 7.66 14.43 3.13
CA PHE A 108 6.28 14.87 3.14
C PHE A 108 6.09 15.95 4.21
N THR A 109 5.28 16.95 3.90
CA THR A 109 4.93 18.01 4.85
C THR A 109 4.14 17.39 6.01
N PRO A 110 4.57 17.58 7.28
CA PRO A 110 3.83 17.05 8.41
C PRO A 110 2.40 17.58 8.46
N GLU A 111 1.45 16.71 8.82
CA GLU A 111 0.02 17.03 8.87
C GLU A 111 -0.32 18.32 9.65
N PRO A 112 0.27 18.61 10.83
CA PRO A 112 0.01 19.87 11.52
C PRO A 112 0.38 21.12 10.72
N VAL A 113 1.39 21.03 9.84
CA VAL A 113 1.80 22.14 8.97
C VAL A 113 0.83 22.26 7.79
N CYS A 114 0.40 21.15 7.20
CA CYS A 114 -0.66 21.13 6.19
C CYS A 114 -1.95 21.78 6.72
N ASP A 115 -2.37 21.40 7.93
CA ASP A 115 -3.56 21.94 8.60
C ASP A 115 -3.45 23.43 8.88
N MET A 116 -2.30 23.88 9.38
CA MET A 116 -2.03 25.30 9.58
C MET A 116 -2.20 26.06 8.26
N MET A 117 -1.53 25.63 7.20
CA MET A 117 -1.58 26.28 5.89
C MET A 117 -2.99 26.29 5.30
N ALA A 118 -3.75 25.21 5.46
CA ALA A 118 -5.14 25.12 4.98
C ALA A 118 -6.08 26.08 5.70
N ARG A 119 -5.82 26.40 6.99
CA ARG A 119 -6.63 27.29 7.83
C ARG A 119 -6.27 28.77 7.69
N MET A 120 -5.17 29.11 7.03
CA MET A 120 -4.72 30.51 6.83
C MET A 120 -5.52 31.27 5.74
N ASN A 121 -6.60 30.69 5.23
CA ASN A 121 -7.53 31.36 4.32
C ASN A 121 -8.34 32.46 5.02
#